data_AF-A0A2G2XXK9-F1
#
_entry.id   AF-A0A2G2XXK9-F1
#
_cell.length_a   1.000
_cell.length_b   1.000
_cell.length_c   1.000
_cell.angle_alpha   90.00
_cell.angle_beta   90.00
_cell.angle_gamma   90.00
#
_symmetry.space_group_name_H-M   'P 1'
#
loop_
_entity.id
_entity.type
_entity.pdbx_description
1 polymer ?
#
loop_
_entity_poly.entity_id
_entity_poly.type
_entity_poly.pdbx_seq_one_letter_code
_entity_poly.pdbx_strand_id
1 'polypeptide(L)'
;MSAFGKLVVIMVMAMVAISLDKAYAGDPDMLQDVCVADLNSSFSVNGYLCKKNFSEIDFSSMVIAKPGATNNTFGSLVTGANVMKVPGLNTLGVSMARIDYAPGGINPPHTHPRATEMVFVLEGELDVGFITTSNVLVSKHIVKGEVFAFPRGLVHFQQNNGDVPVAVISAFNSQLPGTQSIATTLFASTPTVPDHVLTKTFQVGTKQVEKIKSRLAPKK
;
A
#
# COMPACT_ATOMS: atom_id res chain seq x y z
N MET A 1 -29.91 -36.04 -25.59
CA MET A 1 -28.96 -36.56 -24.57
C MET A 1 -29.73 -37.33 -23.52
N SER A 2 -29.26 -38.53 -23.15
CA SER A 2 -29.83 -39.31 -22.05
C SER A 2 -29.71 -38.57 -20.71
N ALA A 3 -30.53 -38.93 -19.72
CA ALA A 3 -30.44 -38.36 -18.37
C ALA A 3 -29.02 -38.50 -17.77
N PHE A 4 -28.35 -39.61 -18.07
CA PHE A 4 -26.95 -39.85 -17.72
C PHE A 4 -25.99 -38.84 -18.36
N GLY A 5 -26.16 -38.54 -19.65
CA GLY A 5 -25.33 -37.55 -20.35
C GLY A 5 -25.49 -36.13 -19.80
N LYS A 6 -26.68 -35.75 -19.34
CA LYS A 6 -26.91 -34.44 -18.69
C LYS A 6 -26.23 -34.38 -17.32
N LEU A 7 -26.27 -35.46 -16.53
CA LEU A 7 -25.63 -35.54 -15.22
C LEU A 7 -24.11 -35.42 -15.33
N VAL A 8 -23.49 -36.08 -16.30
CA VAL A 8 -22.04 -35.99 -16.54
C VAL A 8 -21.64 -34.57 -16.92
N VAL A 9 -22.38 -33.89 -17.81
CA VAL A 9 -22.08 -32.50 -18.19
C VAL A 9 -22.22 -31.55 -16.99
N ILE A 10 -23.25 -31.72 -16.16
CA ILE A 10 -23.42 -30.92 -14.93
C ILE A 10 -22.26 -31.14 -13.98
N MET A 11 -21.82 -32.40 -13.80
CA MET A 11 -20.73 -32.75 -12.91
C MET A 11 -19.38 -32.21 -13.40
N VAL A 12 -19.12 -32.24 -14.72
CA VAL A 12 -17.93 -31.63 -15.34
C VAL A 12 -17.96 -30.11 -15.21
N MET A 13 -19.09 -29.46 -15.49
CA MET A 13 -19.24 -28.00 -15.33
C MET A 13 -19.05 -27.57 -13.87
N ALA A 14 -19.54 -28.34 -12.90
CA ALA A 14 -19.33 -28.09 -11.48
C ALA A 14 -17.85 -28.25 -11.08
N MET A 15 -17.15 -29.29 -11.56
CA MET A 15 -15.72 -29.48 -11.31
C MET A 15 -14.86 -28.36 -11.93
N VAL A 16 -15.21 -27.89 -13.12
CA VAL A 16 -14.54 -26.74 -13.76
C VAL A 16 -14.79 -25.46 -12.97
N ALA A 17 -16.01 -25.22 -12.50
CA ALA A 17 -16.34 -24.07 -11.65
C ALA A 17 -15.58 -24.09 -10.31
N ILE A 18 -15.47 -25.24 -9.65
CA ILE A 18 -14.73 -25.40 -8.39
C ILE A 18 -13.21 -25.21 -8.59
N SER A 19 -12.68 -25.53 -9.78
CA SER A 19 -11.27 -25.35 -10.11
C SER A 19 -10.91 -23.89 -10.43
N LEU A 20 -11.89 -23.04 -10.70
CA LEU A 20 -11.72 -21.61 -11.01
C LEU A 20 -11.72 -20.72 -9.75
N ASP A 21 -12.16 -21.24 -8.60
CA ASP A 21 -12.24 -20.51 -7.33
C ASP A 21 -10.92 -20.50 -6.54
N LYS A 22 -9.78 -20.36 -7.23
CA LYS A 22 -8.62 -19.75 -6.58
C LYS A 22 -8.87 -18.24 -6.53
N ALA A 23 -9.66 -17.81 -5.54
CA ALA A 23 -9.77 -16.40 -5.19
C ALA A 23 -8.39 -15.93 -4.70
N TYR A 24 -7.53 -15.50 -5.63
CA TYR A 24 -6.22 -14.95 -5.31
C TYR A 24 -6.43 -13.63 -4.60
N ALA A 25 -6.32 -13.65 -3.27
CA ALA A 25 -6.46 -12.45 -2.46
C ALA A 25 -5.25 -11.50 -2.60
N GLY A 26 -4.15 -11.90 -3.26
CA GLY A 26 -2.92 -11.13 -3.41
C GLY A 26 -2.41 -11.09 -4.86
N ASP A 27 -1.15 -10.70 -5.05
CA ASP A 27 -0.50 -10.72 -6.35
C ASP A 27 -0.54 -12.14 -6.95
N PRO A 28 -0.77 -12.29 -8.28
CA PRO A 28 -0.71 -13.59 -8.95
C PRO A 28 0.68 -14.23 -8.80
N ASP A 29 0.72 -15.55 -8.68
CA ASP A 29 1.97 -16.29 -8.62
C ASP A 29 2.71 -16.22 -9.98
N MET A 30 4.04 -16.26 -9.94
CA MET A 30 4.86 -16.17 -11.14
C MET A 30 4.78 -17.46 -11.97
N LEU A 31 4.76 -17.34 -13.29
CA LEU A 31 4.70 -18.49 -14.22
C LEU A 31 6.06 -18.83 -14.85
N GLN A 32 7.09 -18.03 -14.54
CA GLN A 32 8.46 -18.17 -15.02
C GLN A 32 9.41 -17.48 -14.04
N ASP A 33 10.69 -17.81 -14.09
CA ASP A 33 11.70 -17.31 -13.15
C ASP A 33 11.84 -15.78 -13.16
N VAL A 34 11.70 -15.14 -14.33
CA VAL A 34 11.94 -13.71 -14.52
C VAL A 34 10.93 -13.09 -15.48
N CYS A 35 10.31 -11.98 -15.07
CA CYS A 35 9.51 -11.10 -15.92
C CYS A 35 9.69 -9.64 -15.50
N VAL A 36 10.82 -9.01 -15.89
CA VAL A 36 11.07 -7.60 -15.58
C VAL A 36 10.02 -6.70 -16.24
N ALA A 37 9.40 -5.78 -15.48
CA ALA A 37 8.39 -4.86 -16.01
C ALA A 37 8.93 -3.98 -17.16
N ASP A 38 8.24 -3.99 -18.29
CA ASP A 38 8.37 -3.00 -19.36
C ASP A 38 7.48 -1.79 -19.04
N LEU A 39 8.05 -0.83 -18.31
CA LEU A 39 7.38 0.40 -17.91
C LEU A 39 7.14 1.38 -19.07
N ASN A 40 7.66 1.11 -20.27
CA ASN A 40 7.52 1.96 -21.46
C ASN A 40 6.50 1.39 -22.47
N SER A 41 5.88 0.26 -22.17
CA SER A 41 4.92 -0.34 -23.08
C SER A 41 3.67 0.53 -23.26
N SER A 42 3.13 0.56 -24.46
CA SER A 42 1.84 1.19 -24.77
C SER A 42 0.63 0.32 -24.44
N PHE A 43 0.85 -0.97 -24.16
CA PHE A 43 -0.20 -1.91 -23.79
C PHE A 43 -0.37 -1.97 -22.28
N SER A 44 -1.63 -2.13 -21.84
CA SER A 44 -1.98 -2.27 -20.42
C SER A 44 -2.50 -3.69 -20.17
N VAL A 45 -1.98 -4.31 -19.10
CA VAL A 45 -2.40 -5.62 -18.58
C VAL A 45 -2.51 -5.52 -17.06
N ASN A 46 -3.05 -6.55 -16.40
CA ASN A 46 -2.92 -6.63 -14.94
C ASN A 46 -1.45 -6.87 -14.58
N GLY A 47 -0.82 -5.91 -13.90
CA GLY A 47 0.63 -5.87 -13.70
C GLY A 47 1.33 -5.14 -14.86
N TYR A 48 2.41 -5.73 -15.37
CA TYR A 48 3.21 -5.15 -16.45
C TYR A 48 3.64 -6.23 -17.43
N LEU A 49 3.76 -5.88 -18.72
CA LEU A 49 4.40 -6.74 -19.71
C LEU A 49 5.87 -6.97 -19.35
N CYS A 50 6.43 -8.10 -19.76
CA CYS A 50 7.84 -8.43 -19.51
C CYS A 50 8.75 -7.83 -20.60
N LYS A 51 9.90 -7.29 -20.21
CA LYS A 51 11.01 -7.01 -21.15
C LYS A 51 11.49 -8.32 -21.77
N LYS A 52 11.96 -8.27 -23.02
CA LYS A 52 12.57 -9.41 -23.72
C LYS A 52 13.93 -9.80 -23.14
N ASN A 53 14.75 -8.81 -22.79
CA ASN A 53 16.09 -8.98 -22.22
C ASN A 53 16.14 -8.29 -20.85
N PHE A 54 16.87 -8.89 -19.91
CA PHE A 54 17.09 -8.35 -18.57
C PHE A 54 18.57 -8.46 -18.17
N SER A 55 18.97 -7.68 -17.16
CA SER A 55 20.27 -7.83 -16.49
C SER A 55 20.14 -7.52 -14.99
N GLU A 56 21.23 -7.67 -14.23
CA GLU A 56 21.29 -7.43 -12.78
C GLU A 56 20.84 -6.03 -12.36
N ILE A 57 20.95 -5.04 -13.25
CA ILE A 57 20.50 -3.67 -12.97
C ILE A 57 18.98 -3.55 -12.86
N ASP A 58 18.23 -4.46 -13.49
CA ASP A 58 16.77 -4.47 -13.42
C ASP A 58 16.27 -4.92 -12.03
N PHE A 59 17.10 -5.63 -11.27
CA PHE A 59 16.79 -6.20 -9.95
C PHE A 59 17.41 -5.44 -8.78
N SER A 60 18.25 -4.45 -9.05
CA SER A 60 18.98 -3.70 -8.02
C SER A 60 18.60 -2.22 -8.05
N SER A 61 18.59 -1.59 -6.88
CA SER A 61 18.32 -0.15 -6.77
C SER A 61 18.85 0.41 -5.47
N MET A 62 19.36 1.64 -5.54
CA MET A 62 19.77 2.43 -4.38
C MET A 62 18.70 3.42 -3.94
N VAL A 63 17.46 3.28 -4.45
CA VAL A 63 16.37 4.27 -4.24
C VAL A 63 16.03 4.52 -2.77
N ILE A 64 16.22 3.52 -1.90
CA ILE A 64 15.98 3.62 -0.45
C ILE A 64 17.26 3.65 0.40
N ALA A 65 18.42 3.86 -0.22
CA ALA A 65 19.71 3.79 0.47
C ALA A 65 19.99 4.97 1.41
N LYS A 66 19.30 6.11 1.21
CA LYS A 66 19.54 7.36 1.97
C LYS A 66 18.24 7.87 2.60
N PRO A 67 18.34 8.62 3.72
CA PRO A 67 17.20 9.29 4.32
C PRO A 67 16.48 10.23 3.35
N GLY A 68 15.15 10.21 3.42
CA GLY A 68 14.27 11.16 2.76
C GLY A 68 14.22 12.54 3.45
N ALA A 69 13.84 13.58 2.70
CA ALA A 69 13.67 14.92 3.24
C ALA A 69 12.35 15.05 4.02
N THR A 70 12.46 15.26 5.33
CA THR A 70 11.32 15.35 6.27
C THR A 70 10.87 16.78 6.55
N ASN A 71 11.42 17.78 5.87
CA ASN A 71 11.03 19.20 5.97
C ASN A 71 9.71 19.49 5.20
N ASN A 72 8.66 18.73 5.51
CA ASN A 72 7.36 18.84 4.88
C ASN A 72 6.25 18.90 5.93
N THR A 73 5.00 19.08 5.48
CA THR A 73 3.84 19.30 6.36
C THR A 73 3.64 18.22 7.42
N PHE A 74 3.98 16.97 7.12
CA PHE A 74 3.77 15.84 8.03
C PHE A 74 5.04 15.45 8.80
N GLY A 75 6.20 16.02 8.48
CA GLY A 75 7.45 15.66 9.14
C GLY A 75 7.93 14.25 8.80
N SER A 76 7.42 13.61 7.74
CA SER A 76 7.85 12.28 7.31
C SER A 76 7.90 12.16 5.79
N LEU A 77 8.72 11.24 5.27
CA LEU A 77 8.76 10.92 3.84
C LEU A 77 8.85 9.41 3.63
N VAL A 78 7.94 8.88 2.80
CA VAL A 78 7.96 7.49 2.34
C VAL A 78 8.65 7.43 0.97
N THR A 79 9.74 6.67 0.89
CA THR A 79 10.47 6.40 -0.35
C THR A 79 10.28 4.94 -0.75
N GLY A 80 9.53 4.68 -1.83
CA GLY A 80 9.18 3.33 -2.26
C GLY A 80 10.24 2.66 -3.14
N ALA A 81 10.52 1.39 -2.87
CA ALA A 81 11.22 0.43 -3.71
C ALA A 81 10.21 -0.63 -4.20
N ASN A 82 9.25 -0.19 -5.01
CA ASN A 82 8.23 -1.04 -5.64
C ASN A 82 8.54 -1.26 -7.13
N VAL A 83 7.69 -2.00 -7.84
CA VAL A 83 7.90 -2.34 -9.26
C VAL A 83 8.17 -1.14 -10.18
N MET A 84 7.69 0.07 -9.82
CA MET A 84 7.97 1.29 -10.59
C MET A 84 9.40 1.81 -10.44
N LYS A 85 10.10 1.40 -9.38
CA LYS A 85 11.48 1.81 -9.06
C LYS A 85 12.48 0.66 -9.13
N VAL A 86 12.00 -0.58 -9.05
CA VAL A 86 12.75 -1.83 -9.21
C VAL A 86 11.96 -2.73 -10.15
N PRO A 87 12.09 -2.58 -11.47
CA PRO A 87 11.25 -3.27 -12.46
C PRO A 87 11.31 -4.81 -12.38
N GLY A 88 12.42 -5.36 -11.87
CA GLY A 88 12.59 -6.79 -11.62
C GLY A 88 11.64 -7.39 -10.57
N LEU A 89 10.94 -6.55 -9.78
CA LEU A 89 9.92 -7.02 -8.82
C LEU A 89 8.62 -7.49 -9.47
N ASN A 90 8.43 -7.25 -10.77
CA ASN A 90 7.22 -7.64 -11.46
C ASN A 90 7.02 -9.17 -11.41
N THR A 91 5.81 -9.59 -11.09
CA THR A 91 5.36 -10.97 -10.81
C THR A 91 5.90 -11.60 -9.51
N LEU A 92 6.78 -10.94 -8.76
CA LEU A 92 7.42 -11.53 -7.57
C LEU A 92 6.63 -11.32 -6.27
N GLY A 93 5.53 -10.56 -6.31
CA GLY A 93 4.61 -10.41 -5.17
C GLY A 93 5.20 -9.69 -3.95
N VAL A 94 6.30 -8.94 -4.10
CA VAL A 94 6.96 -8.25 -2.98
C VAL A 94 7.44 -6.85 -3.36
N SER A 95 7.49 -5.96 -2.38
CA SER A 95 8.14 -4.66 -2.49
C SER A 95 8.55 -4.12 -1.12
N MET A 96 9.31 -3.02 -1.11
CA MET A 96 9.75 -2.37 0.12
C MET A 96 9.54 -0.85 0.06
N ALA A 97 9.67 -0.19 1.21
CA ALA A 97 9.83 1.25 1.31
C ALA A 97 10.77 1.58 2.48
N ARG A 98 11.43 2.72 2.41
CA ARG A 98 12.05 3.38 3.56
C ARG A 98 11.17 4.55 3.98
N ILE A 99 10.99 4.73 5.28
CA ILE A 99 10.27 5.87 5.82
C ILE A 99 11.16 6.57 6.84
N ASP A 100 11.32 7.88 6.68
CA ASP A 100 12.08 8.73 7.59
C ASP A 100 11.14 9.73 8.26
N TYR A 101 11.34 9.99 9.55
CA TYR A 101 10.52 10.88 10.38
C TYR A 101 11.40 11.88 11.11
N ALA A 102 11.08 13.17 11.02
CA ALA A 102 11.59 14.19 11.94
C ALA A 102 10.97 14.02 13.34
N PRO A 103 11.54 14.62 14.40
CA PRO A 103 10.89 14.72 15.71
C PRO A 103 9.46 15.28 15.56
N GLY A 104 8.48 14.60 16.16
CA GLY A 104 7.06 14.92 16.04
C GLY A 104 6.40 14.58 14.70
N GLY A 105 7.15 14.02 13.74
CA GLY A 105 6.66 13.67 12.42
C GLY A 105 5.68 12.48 12.44
N ILE A 106 4.70 12.51 11.53
CA ILE A 106 3.71 11.44 11.38
C ILE A 106 3.69 10.91 9.95
N ASN A 107 3.38 9.63 9.82
CA ASN A 107 2.78 9.10 8.60
C ASN A 107 1.28 8.96 8.92
N PRO A 108 0.44 9.87 8.39
CA PRO A 108 -0.94 10.02 8.83
C PRO A 108 -1.76 8.75 8.56
N PRO A 109 -2.95 8.60 9.15
CA PRO A 109 -3.81 7.45 8.92
C PRO A 109 -3.99 7.12 7.43
N HIS A 110 -3.59 5.92 7.04
CA HIS A 110 -3.60 5.44 5.66
C HIS A 110 -3.87 3.93 5.62
N THR A 111 -4.09 3.40 4.41
CA THR A 111 -4.26 1.97 4.16
C THR A 111 -3.60 1.53 2.86
N HIS A 112 -3.20 0.27 2.82
CA HIS A 112 -2.69 -0.43 1.65
C HIS A 112 -3.75 -1.43 1.15
N PRO A 113 -4.47 -1.12 0.06
CA PRO A 113 -5.59 -1.95 -0.38
C PRO A 113 -5.15 -3.34 -0.90
N ARG A 114 -3.89 -3.48 -1.31
CA ARG A 114 -3.39 -4.71 -1.96
C ARG A 114 -2.31 -5.45 -1.18
N ALA A 115 -1.85 -4.93 -0.04
CA ALA A 115 -0.77 -5.56 0.72
C ALA A 115 -0.99 -5.50 2.23
N THR A 116 -0.57 -6.57 2.89
CA THR A 116 -0.12 -6.52 4.29
C THR A 116 1.24 -5.84 4.30
N GLU A 117 1.49 -5.04 5.32
CA GLU A 117 2.78 -4.39 5.56
C GLU A 117 3.42 -4.96 6.82
N MET A 118 4.74 -5.03 6.83
CA MET A 118 5.53 -5.20 8.04
C MET A 118 6.62 -4.14 8.08
N VAL A 119 6.75 -3.43 9.19
CA VAL A 119 7.85 -2.48 9.43
C VAL A 119 8.94 -3.12 10.27
N PHE A 120 10.17 -2.71 10.03
CA PHE A 120 11.35 -2.96 10.84
C PHE A 120 12.00 -1.62 11.21
N VAL A 121 12.25 -1.37 12.49
CA VAL A 121 12.86 -0.11 12.93
C VAL A 121 14.36 -0.13 12.70
N LEU A 122 14.84 0.72 11.80
CA LEU A 122 16.25 0.84 11.45
C LEU A 122 17.01 1.71 12.47
N GLU A 123 16.42 2.84 12.85
CA GLU A 123 16.99 3.83 13.77
C GLU A 123 15.89 4.48 14.61
N GLY A 124 16.17 4.74 15.89
CA GLY A 124 15.26 5.40 16.82
C GLY A 124 14.13 4.52 17.34
N GLU A 125 13.01 5.15 17.67
CA GLU A 125 11.83 4.55 18.29
C GLU A 125 10.56 5.17 17.66
N LEU A 126 9.50 4.39 17.50
CA LEU A 126 8.32 4.80 16.75
C LEU A 126 7.04 4.31 17.42
N ASP A 127 6.06 5.19 17.57
CA ASP A 127 4.72 4.78 17.94
C ASP A 127 3.96 4.34 16.68
N VAL A 128 3.43 3.13 16.69
CA VAL A 128 2.71 2.54 15.57
C VAL A 128 1.34 2.04 16.00
N GLY A 129 0.38 2.01 15.08
CA GLY A 129 -0.89 1.33 15.35
C GLY A 129 -1.80 1.16 14.15
N PHE A 130 -2.67 0.15 14.21
CA PHE A 130 -3.75 -0.06 13.26
C PHE A 130 -5.10 -0.19 13.95
N ILE A 131 -6.15 0.00 13.18
CA ILE A 131 -7.54 -0.03 13.64
C ILE A 131 -8.23 -1.23 13.00
N THR A 132 -8.76 -2.12 13.82
CA THR A 132 -9.54 -3.29 13.36
C THR A 132 -10.90 -2.86 12.81
N THR A 133 -11.57 -3.75 12.07
CA THR A 133 -12.94 -3.53 11.58
C THR A 133 -13.98 -3.42 12.70
N SER A 134 -13.63 -3.84 13.93
CA SER A 134 -14.43 -3.63 15.14
C SER A 134 -14.09 -2.32 15.88
N ASN A 135 -13.33 -1.42 15.25
CA ASN A 135 -12.90 -0.13 15.80
C ASN A 135 -12.00 -0.25 17.05
N VAL A 136 -11.24 -1.33 17.17
CA VAL A 136 -10.21 -1.49 18.21
C VAL A 136 -8.86 -1.00 17.69
N LEU A 137 -8.24 -0.06 18.41
CA LEU A 137 -6.86 0.37 18.19
C LEU A 137 -5.90 -0.68 18.76
N VAL A 138 -5.04 -1.22 17.91
CA VAL A 138 -3.90 -2.04 18.30
C VAL A 138 -2.65 -1.20 18.06
N SER A 139 -2.02 -0.74 19.13
CA SER A 139 -0.83 0.12 19.05
C SER A 139 0.30 -0.37 19.95
N LYS A 140 1.53 0.01 19.58
CA LYS A 140 2.73 -0.30 20.33
C LYS A 140 3.78 0.79 20.08
N HIS A 141 4.54 1.10 21.12
CA HIS A 141 5.82 1.80 21.00
C HIS A 141 6.90 0.79 20.64
N ILE A 142 7.48 0.91 19.43
CA ILE A 142 8.49 -0.02 18.92
C ILE A 142 9.86 0.63 18.83
N VAL A 143 10.91 -0.12 19.17
CA VAL A 143 12.29 0.37 19.21
C VAL A 143 13.14 -0.24 18.10
N LYS A 144 14.33 0.31 17.86
CA LYS A 144 15.32 -0.22 16.91
C LYS A 144 15.46 -1.74 17.00
N GLY A 145 15.32 -2.41 15.85
CA GLY A 145 15.39 -3.86 15.73
C GLY A 145 14.05 -4.60 15.89
N GLU A 146 13.00 -3.93 16.37
CA GLU A 146 11.67 -4.53 16.44
C GLU A 146 10.93 -4.48 15.09
N VAL A 147 9.99 -5.41 14.93
CA VAL A 147 9.06 -5.45 13.81
C VAL A 147 7.62 -5.24 14.27
N PHE A 148 6.78 -4.71 13.38
CA PHE A 148 5.33 -4.61 13.61
C PHE A 148 4.57 -4.86 12.30
N ALA A 149 3.47 -5.61 12.36
CA ALA A 149 2.69 -5.98 11.19
C ALA A 149 1.36 -5.21 11.12
N PHE A 150 1.03 -4.72 9.93
CA PHE A 150 -0.24 -4.05 9.61
C PHE A 150 -1.04 -4.95 8.66
N PRO A 151 -2.19 -5.51 9.08
CA PRO A 151 -3.00 -6.36 8.21
C PRO A 151 -3.51 -5.61 6.97
N ARG A 152 -3.53 -6.29 5.83
CA ARG A 152 -4.00 -5.74 4.54
C ARG A 152 -5.32 -4.98 4.69
N GLY A 153 -5.36 -3.78 4.12
CA GLY A 153 -6.57 -2.97 4.05
C GLY A 153 -6.96 -2.25 5.34
N LEU A 154 -6.34 -2.55 6.49
CA LEU A 154 -6.66 -1.85 7.73
C LEU A 154 -5.99 -0.47 7.80
N VAL A 155 -6.74 0.50 8.33
CA VAL A 155 -6.22 1.84 8.57
C VAL A 155 -5.18 1.80 9.67
N HIS A 156 -4.03 2.38 9.41
CA HIS A 156 -2.91 2.42 10.34
C HIS A 156 -2.11 3.71 10.20
N PHE A 157 -1.25 4.00 11.17
CA PHE A 157 -0.45 5.20 11.25
C PHE A 157 0.86 4.94 11.98
N GLN A 158 1.79 5.88 11.85
CA GLN A 158 2.99 5.93 12.66
C GLN A 158 3.30 7.37 13.09
N GLN A 159 3.92 7.51 14.26
CA GLN A 159 4.34 8.79 14.81
C GLN A 159 5.70 8.66 15.49
N ASN A 160 6.62 9.57 15.14
CA ASN A 160 7.82 9.79 15.92
C ASN A 160 7.49 10.75 17.07
N ASN A 161 7.30 10.21 18.26
CA ASN A 161 7.01 10.98 19.47
C ASN A 161 8.29 11.34 20.27
N GLY A 162 9.47 11.02 19.74
CA GLY A 162 10.75 11.35 20.34
C GLY A 162 11.36 12.64 19.79
N ASP A 163 12.52 13.00 20.36
CA ASP A 163 13.25 14.23 20.06
C ASP A 163 14.34 14.06 18.97
N VAL A 164 14.52 12.85 18.46
CA VAL A 164 15.52 12.51 17.44
C VAL A 164 14.88 11.96 16.17
N PRO A 165 15.50 12.09 14.99
CA PRO A 165 15.00 11.46 13.77
C PRO A 165 14.91 9.93 13.86
N VAL A 166 13.94 9.37 13.15
CA VAL A 166 13.64 7.92 13.13
C VAL A 166 13.62 7.44 11.68
N ALA A 167 14.11 6.22 11.45
CA ALA A 167 14.04 5.56 10.15
C ALA A 167 13.53 4.13 10.29
N VAL A 168 12.67 3.71 9.37
CA VAL A 168 12.15 2.34 9.29
C VAL A 168 12.17 1.82 7.86
N ILE A 169 12.15 0.50 7.73
CA ILE A 169 11.97 -0.20 6.47
C ILE A 169 10.64 -0.94 6.52
N SER A 170 9.75 -0.66 5.56
CA SER A 170 8.51 -1.39 5.34
C SER A 170 8.70 -2.43 4.24
N ALA A 171 8.14 -3.62 4.43
CA ALA A 171 8.04 -4.68 3.43
C ALA A 171 6.57 -5.02 3.18
N PHE A 172 6.24 -5.34 1.93
CA PHE A 172 4.87 -5.58 1.48
C PHE A 172 4.79 -6.89 0.71
N ASN A 173 3.70 -7.64 0.89
CA ASN A 173 3.38 -8.82 0.08
C ASN A 173 2.64 -8.48 -1.22
N SER A 174 3.08 -7.42 -1.89
CA SER A 174 2.67 -7.05 -3.25
C SER A 174 3.79 -6.25 -3.90
N GLN A 175 3.98 -6.43 -5.21
CA GLN A 175 4.88 -5.61 -6.03
C GLN A 175 4.45 -4.15 -6.09
N LEU A 176 3.16 -3.87 -5.84
CA LEU A 176 2.56 -2.54 -5.90
C LEU A 176 1.42 -2.39 -4.87
N PRO A 177 1.75 -2.17 -3.57
CA PRO A 177 0.77 -2.18 -2.47
C PRO A 177 -0.34 -1.13 -2.64
N GLY A 178 0.02 0.04 -3.20
CA GLY A 178 -0.84 1.23 -3.26
C GLY A 178 -1.07 1.85 -1.89
N THR A 179 -1.37 3.14 -1.84
CA THR A 179 -1.60 3.83 -0.57
C THR A 179 -2.80 4.75 -0.70
N GLN A 180 -3.71 4.72 0.27
CA GLN A 180 -4.75 5.71 0.44
C GLN A 180 -4.55 6.44 1.77
N SER A 181 -4.15 7.71 1.70
CA SER A 181 -4.18 8.61 2.86
C SER A 181 -5.62 8.98 3.15
N ILE A 182 -6.14 8.62 4.33
CA ILE A 182 -7.56 8.78 4.65
C ILE A 182 -8.00 10.24 4.56
N ALA A 183 -7.22 11.15 5.13
CA ALA A 183 -7.55 12.57 5.10
C ALA A 183 -7.51 13.14 3.66
N THR A 184 -6.45 12.84 2.90
CA THR A 184 -6.29 13.34 1.54
C THR A 184 -7.37 12.78 0.61
N THR A 185 -7.64 11.48 0.68
CA THR A 185 -8.66 10.83 -0.17
C THR A 185 -10.07 11.36 0.11
N LEU A 186 -10.41 11.68 1.36
CA LEU A 186 -11.75 12.19 1.68
C LEU A 186 -11.93 13.68 1.38
N PHE A 187 -10.88 14.50 1.58
CA PHE A 187 -11.02 15.96 1.53
C PHE A 187 -10.30 16.63 0.34
N ALA A 188 -9.46 15.93 -0.41
CA ALA A 188 -8.67 16.49 -1.51
C ALA A 188 -8.69 15.61 -2.78
N SER A 189 -9.68 14.72 -2.93
CA SER A 189 -9.87 13.95 -4.17
C SER A 189 -10.23 14.84 -5.37
N THR A 190 -9.96 14.33 -6.57
CA THR A 190 -10.38 14.96 -7.83
C THR A 190 -11.18 13.95 -8.66
N PRO A 191 -12.49 14.18 -8.93
CA PRO A 191 -13.32 15.26 -8.37
C PRO A 191 -13.48 15.15 -6.84
N THR A 192 -13.82 16.26 -6.19
CA THR A 192 -13.96 16.31 -4.72
C THR A 192 -15.19 15.54 -4.24
N VAL A 193 -15.08 14.87 -3.09
CA VAL A 193 -16.25 14.32 -2.39
C VAL A 193 -17.26 15.46 -2.11
N PRO A 194 -18.56 15.28 -2.43
CA PRO A 194 -19.58 16.30 -2.17
C PRO A 194 -19.65 16.71 -0.70
N ASP A 195 -19.80 18.00 -0.43
CA ASP A 195 -19.79 18.50 0.95
C ASP A 195 -20.86 17.88 1.83
N HIS A 196 -22.06 17.64 1.29
CA HIS A 196 -23.15 17.02 2.05
C HIS A 196 -22.84 15.59 2.51
N VAL A 197 -21.99 14.85 1.79
CA VAL A 197 -21.50 13.55 2.22
C VAL A 197 -20.58 13.74 3.43
N LEU A 198 -19.60 14.63 3.32
CA LEU A 198 -18.63 14.89 4.39
C LEU A 198 -19.26 15.51 5.64
N THR A 199 -20.18 16.46 5.51
CA THR A 199 -20.88 17.06 6.66
C THR A 199 -21.70 16.02 7.40
N LYS A 200 -22.37 15.11 6.67
CA LYS A 200 -23.13 14.01 7.28
C LYS A 200 -22.20 12.96 7.91
N THR A 201 -21.12 12.58 7.23
CA THR A 201 -20.14 11.60 7.72
C THR A 201 -19.44 12.06 8.99
N PHE A 202 -18.96 13.31 9.00
CA PHE A 202 -18.18 13.87 10.12
C PHE A 202 -19.04 14.59 11.17
N GLN A 203 -20.35 14.72 10.93
CA GLN A 203 -21.30 15.40 11.82
C GLN A 203 -20.90 16.86 12.14
N VAL A 204 -20.42 17.57 11.12
CA VAL A 204 -19.97 18.97 11.23
C VAL A 204 -20.63 19.84 10.16
N GLY A 205 -20.54 21.16 10.32
CA GLY A 205 -21.04 22.12 9.34
C GLY A 205 -20.14 22.23 8.10
N THR A 206 -20.72 22.77 7.02
CA THR A 206 -20.01 22.99 5.74
C THR A 206 -18.74 23.81 5.90
N LYS A 207 -18.77 24.87 6.73
CA LYS A 207 -17.59 25.71 7.00
C LYS A 207 -16.41 24.92 7.57
N GLN A 208 -16.67 23.91 8.42
CA GLN A 208 -15.62 23.04 8.94
C GLN A 208 -15.06 22.13 7.84
N VAL A 209 -15.91 21.54 7.00
CA VAL A 209 -15.50 20.72 5.86
C VAL A 209 -14.64 21.53 4.89
N GLU A 210 -15.10 22.69 4.46
CA GLU A 210 -14.37 23.60 3.56
C GLU A 210 -13.01 24.01 4.16
N LYS A 211 -12.98 24.29 5.48
CA LYS A 211 -11.72 24.58 6.18
C LYS A 211 -10.75 23.41 6.08
N ILE A 212 -11.18 22.16 6.30
CA ILE A 212 -10.32 20.98 6.16
C ILE A 212 -9.85 20.83 4.72
N LYS A 213 -10.76 20.93 3.73
CA LYS A 213 -10.41 20.87 2.30
C LYS A 213 -9.33 21.89 1.94
N SER A 214 -9.47 23.14 2.39
CA SER A 214 -8.48 24.20 2.13
C SER A 214 -7.10 23.92 2.73
N ARG A 215 -7.01 23.18 3.85
CA ARG A 215 -5.75 22.85 4.52
C ARG A 215 -5.04 21.66 3.86
N LEU A 216 -5.79 20.76 3.22
CA LEU A 216 -5.27 19.57 2.55
C LEU A 216 -5.12 19.74 1.03
N ALA A 217 -5.64 20.82 0.46
CA ALA A 217 -5.46 21.13 -0.95
C ALA A 217 -3.97 21.20 -1.31
N PRO A 218 -3.58 20.73 -2.51
CA PRO A 218 -2.22 20.89 -2.99
C PRO A 218 -1.80 22.36 -2.91
N LYS A 219 -0.64 22.63 -2.28
CA LYS A 219 -0.05 23.96 -2.31
C LYS A 219 0.39 24.22 -3.75
N LYS A 220 -0.17 25.27 -4.38
CA LYS A 220 0.27 25.75 -5.69
C LYS A 220 1.69 26.29 -5.62
#